data_AF-A0A2E4FK24-F1
#
_entry.id   AF-A0A2E4FK24-F1
#
_cell.length_a   1.000
_cell.length_b   1.000
_cell.length_c   1.000
_cell.angle_alpha   90.00
_cell.angle_beta   90.00
_cell.angle_gamma   90.00
#
_symmetry.space_group_name_H-M   'P 1'
#
loop_
_entity.id
_entity.type
_entity.pdbx_description
1 polymer ?
#
loop_
_entity_poly.entity_id
_entity_poly.type
_entity_poly.pdbx_seq_one_letter_code
_entity_poly.pdbx_strand_id
1 'polypeptide(L)'
;MDFSKLDGLIPAVIQDASSHEVLMVGFMNEEALALTRDTGFATFFSRTRNKLWKKGETSGNTLAVRQILVDCDDDTVLLRVTRNGDGNVCHTGERTCFYRTLDADDT
;
A
#
# COMPACT_ATOMS: atom_id res chain seq x y z
N MET A 1 15.17 -7.30 1.55
CA MET A 1 13.83 -7.72 1.99
C MET A 1 13.79 -9.22 2.14
N ASP A 2 13.50 -9.69 3.35
CA ASP A 2 13.26 -11.08 3.68
C ASP A 2 11.81 -11.47 3.37
N PHE A 3 11.59 -11.93 2.13
CA PHE A 3 10.28 -12.45 1.69
C PHE A 3 9.96 -13.84 2.25
N SER A 4 10.89 -14.51 2.95
CA SER A 4 10.71 -15.90 3.37
C SER A 4 9.78 -16.06 4.58
N LYS A 5 9.63 -15.00 5.40
CA LYS A 5 8.84 -15.03 6.65
C LYS A 5 7.33 -15.06 6.45
N LEU A 6 6.82 -14.59 5.30
CA LEU A 6 5.39 -14.50 4.99
C LEU A 6 5.07 -15.06 3.60
N ASP A 7 5.57 -16.27 3.30
CA ASP A 7 5.26 -17.02 2.08
C ASP A 7 5.52 -16.25 0.78
N GLY A 8 6.67 -15.58 0.69
CA GLY A 8 7.06 -14.81 -0.50
C GLY A 8 6.49 -13.39 -0.54
N LEU A 9 5.89 -12.93 0.56
CA LEU A 9 5.28 -11.61 0.67
C LEU A 9 5.92 -10.79 1.79
N ILE A 10 5.74 -9.49 1.71
CA ILE A 10 6.02 -8.53 2.78
C ILE A 10 4.81 -7.62 2.98
N PRO A 11 4.53 -7.13 4.19
CA PRO A 11 3.57 -6.07 4.40
C PRO A 11 4.12 -4.75 3.83
N ALA A 12 3.22 -3.95 3.28
CA ALA A 12 3.50 -2.60 2.86
C ALA A 12 2.50 -1.67 3.54
N VAL A 13 3.01 -0.81 4.42
CA VAL A 13 2.24 0.28 5.05
C VAL A 13 2.31 1.48 4.13
N ILE A 14 1.17 2.03 3.75
CA ILE A 14 1.11 3.21 2.88
C ILE A 14 0.73 4.39 3.74
N GLN A 15 1.56 5.42 3.69
CA GLN A 15 1.38 6.65 4.45
C GLN A 15 1.39 7.86 3.51
N ASP A 16 0.53 8.82 3.76
CA ASP A 16 0.57 10.11 3.07
C ASP A 16 1.88 10.84 3.37
N ALA A 17 2.59 11.27 2.33
CA ALA A 17 3.90 11.87 2.48
C ALA A 17 3.88 13.24 3.17
N SER A 18 2.77 13.98 3.12
CA SER A 18 2.68 15.32 3.74
C SER A 18 1.98 15.29 5.09
N SER A 19 0.91 14.51 5.25
CA SER A 19 0.13 14.48 6.49
C SER A 19 0.53 13.37 7.45
N HIS A 20 1.36 12.41 7.02
CA HIS A 20 1.73 11.21 7.78
C HIS A 20 0.55 10.30 8.18
N GLU A 21 -0.61 10.50 7.58
CA GLU A 21 -1.79 9.66 7.76
C GLU A 21 -1.56 8.28 7.14
N VAL A 22 -1.86 7.21 7.88
CA VAL A 22 -1.83 5.85 7.32
C VAL A 22 -3.05 5.69 6.42
N LEU A 23 -2.81 5.33 5.15
CA LEU A 23 -3.81 5.28 4.10
C LEU A 23 -4.37 3.87 3.89
N MET A 24 -3.49 2.88 3.86
CA MET A 24 -3.86 1.47 3.71
C MET A 24 -2.68 0.56 4.05
N VAL A 25 -2.98 -0.72 4.22
CA VAL A 25 -1.98 -1.80 4.23
C VAL A 25 -2.23 -2.68 3.00
N GLY A 26 -1.15 -3.04 2.33
CA GLY A 26 -1.14 -4.02 1.25
C GLY A 26 -0.03 -5.05 1.45
N PHE A 27 0.05 -6.01 0.53
CA PHE A 27 1.14 -6.98 0.48
C PHE A 27 1.86 -6.85 -0.85
N MET A 28 3.18 -7.04 -0.82
CA MET A 28 4.04 -7.06 -2.01
C MET A 28 4.80 -8.38 -2.04
N ASN A 29 4.85 -9.04 -3.19
CA ASN A 29 5.92 -10.00 -3.48
C ASN A 29 7.14 -9.23 -4.02
N GLU A 30 8.22 -9.96 -4.30
CA GLU A 30 9.46 -9.38 -4.83
C GLU A 30 9.23 -8.56 -6.11
N GLU A 31 8.43 -9.09 -7.04
CA GLU A 31 8.10 -8.43 -8.30
C GLU A 31 7.30 -7.14 -8.10
N ALA A 32 6.32 -7.12 -7.18
CA ALA A 32 5.54 -5.94 -6.86
C ALA A 32 6.41 -4.81 -6.27
N LEU A 33 7.38 -5.16 -5.41
CA LEU A 33 8.33 -4.19 -4.88
C LEU A 33 9.27 -3.67 -5.97
N ALA A 34 9.76 -4.54 -6.84
CA ALA A 34 10.61 -4.16 -7.96
C ALA A 34 9.89 -3.18 -8.91
N LEU A 35 8.65 -3.49 -9.31
CA LEU A 35 7.83 -2.60 -10.13
C LEU A 35 7.49 -1.30 -9.42
N THR A 36 7.27 -1.32 -8.11
CA THR A 36 7.05 -0.09 -7.33
C THR A 36 8.26 0.83 -7.39
N ARG A 37 9.48 0.28 -7.28
CA ARG A 37 10.73 1.04 -7.38
C ARG A 37 10.97 1.57 -8.80
N ASP A 38 10.71 0.75 -9.81
CA ASP A 38 10.93 1.09 -11.22
C ASP A 38 9.95 2.16 -11.72
N THR A 39 8.66 1.97 -11.45
CA THR A 39 7.61 2.86 -11.97
C THR A 39 7.39 4.10 -11.11
N GLY A 40 7.82 4.09 -9.85
CA GLY A 40 7.51 5.14 -8.89
C GLY A 40 6.05 5.14 -8.42
N PHE A 41 5.29 4.07 -8.65
CA PHE A 41 3.90 3.93 -8.22
C PHE A 41 3.67 2.64 -7.43
N ALA A 42 2.89 2.72 -6.34
CA ALA A 42 2.60 1.57 -5.50
C ALA A 42 1.91 0.45 -6.29
N THR A 43 2.58 -0.70 -6.36
CA THR A 43 2.10 -1.94 -6.97
C THR A 43 2.05 -3.01 -5.89
N PHE A 44 0.92 -3.72 -5.81
CA PHE A 44 0.68 -4.74 -4.79
C PHE A 44 0.51 -6.11 -5.43
N PHE A 45 0.62 -7.15 -4.60
CA PHE A 45 0.28 -8.51 -4.95
C PHE A 45 -1.04 -8.93 -4.30
N SER A 46 -2.00 -9.33 -5.11
CA SER A 46 -3.32 -9.79 -4.67
C SER A 46 -3.26 -11.27 -4.33
N ARG A 47 -3.16 -11.63 -3.05
CA ARG A 47 -3.14 -13.03 -2.58
C ARG A 47 -4.32 -13.86 -3.08
N THR A 48 -5.52 -13.28 -3.12
CA THR A 48 -6.75 -13.95 -3.59
C THR A 48 -6.81 -14.16 -5.10
N ARG A 49 -6.16 -13.29 -5.89
CA ARG A 49 -6.21 -13.32 -7.36
C ARG A 49 -4.90 -13.81 -7.97
N ASN A 50 -3.92 -14.11 -7.13
CA ASN A 50 -2.55 -14.51 -7.48
C ASN A 50 -1.94 -13.65 -8.60
N LYS A 51 -2.06 -12.32 -8.48
CA LYS A 51 -1.63 -11.38 -9.52
C LYS A 51 -1.17 -10.04 -8.96
N LEU A 52 -0.30 -9.39 -9.72
CA LEU A 52 0.07 -8.00 -9.51
C LEU A 52 -1.10 -7.05 -9.80
N TRP A 53 -1.09 -5.90 -9.12
CA TRP A 53 -2.03 -4.83 -9.37
C TRP A 53 -1.46 -3.48 -8.93
N LYS A 54 -1.40 -2.53 -9.86
CA LYS A 54 -1.04 -1.13 -9.57
C LYS A 54 -2.23 -0.41 -8.95
N LYS A 55 -2.04 0.18 -7.76
CA LYS A 55 -3.14 0.91 -7.09
C LYS A 55 -3.62 2.05 -7.99
N GLY A 56 -4.94 2.09 -8.21
CA GLY A 56 -5.57 3.13 -9.01
C GLY A 56 -5.45 2.95 -10.52
N GLU A 57 -4.99 1.79 -11.01
CA GLU A 57 -4.92 1.49 -12.45
C GLU A 57 -6.27 1.68 -13.16
N THR A 58 -7.37 1.29 -12.51
CA THR A 58 -8.72 1.46 -13.06
C THR A 58 -9.36 2.80 -12.67
N SER A 59 -9.15 3.27 -11.44
CA SER A 59 -9.85 4.44 -10.90
C SER A 59 -9.12 5.78 -11.08
N GLY A 60 -7.87 5.77 -11.56
CA GLY A 60 -7.00 6.96 -11.60
C GLY A 60 -6.39 7.35 -10.24
N ASN A 61 -6.93 6.83 -9.12
CA ASN A 61 -6.44 7.11 -7.75
C ASN A 61 -5.16 6.35 -7.44
N THR A 62 -4.10 6.72 -8.14
CA THR A 62 -2.75 6.17 -8.05
C THR A 62 -1.98 6.74 -6.86
N LEU A 63 -0.96 6.01 -6.42
CA LEU A 63 -0.11 6.39 -5.29
C LEU A 63 1.32 6.55 -5.78
N ALA A 64 1.76 7.79 -5.99
CA ALA A 64 3.12 8.11 -6.41
C ALA A 64 4.07 8.03 -5.22
N VAL A 65 5.06 7.14 -5.28
CA VAL A 65 6.01 6.89 -4.20
C VAL A 65 7.02 8.03 -4.11
N ARG A 66 7.15 8.61 -2.91
CA ARG A 66 8.14 9.65 -2.59
C ARG A 66 9.31 9.09 -1.80
N GLN A 67 9.06 8.10 -0.96
CA GLN A 67 10.07 7.44 -0.15
C GLN A 67 9.64 6.01 0.15
N ILE A 68 10.61 5.10 0.17
CA ILE A 68 10.45 3.73 0.66
C ILE A 68 11.36 3.61 1.89
N LEU A 69 10.78 3.35 3.05
CA LEU A 69 11.51 3.00 4.25
C LEU A 69 11.35 1.50 4.50
N VAL A 70 12.36 0.91 5.12
CA VAL A 70 12.41 -0.50 5.52
C VAL A 70 12.52 -0.54 7.03
N ASP A 71 11.87 -1.51 7.67
CA ASP A 71 12.00 -1.73 9.11
C ASP A 71 13.31 -2.43 9.49
N CYS A 72 13.48 -2.77 10.77
CA CYS A 72 14.77 -3.17 11.32
C CYS A 72 15.20 -4.60 10.97
N ASP A 73 14.25 -5.48 10.64
CA ASP A 73 14.49 -6.87 10.27
C ASP A 73 14.10 -7.19 8.82
N ASP A 74 14.04 -6.14 8.00
CA ASP A 74 14.01 -6.17 6.54
C ASP A 74 12.80 -6.95 5.98
N ASP A 75 11.65 -6.94 6.66
CA ASP A 75 10.46 -7.68 6.24
C ASP A 75 9.20 -6.83 6.03
N THR A 76 9.25 -5.54 6.33
CA THR A 76 8.15 -4.61 6.10
C THR A 76 8.64 -3.32 5.45
N VAL A 77 7.84 -2.77 4.53
CA VAL A 77 8.09 -1.45 3.95
C VAL A 77 7.04 -0.43 4.38
N LEU A 78 7.50 0.81 4.59
CA LEU A 78 6.66 2.00 4.67
C LEU A 78 6.83 2.81 3.39
N LEU A 79 5.77 2.89 2.59
CA LEU A 79 5.73 3.77 1.42
C LEU A 79 5.13 5.11 1.81
N ARG A 80 5.92 6.17 1.73
CA ARG A 80 5.40 7.54 1.75
C ARG A 80 4.99 7.94 0.35
N VAL A 81 3.72 8.28 0.17
CA VAL A 81 3.14 8.50 -1.16
C VAL A 81 2.43 9.83 -1.28
N THR A 82 2.39 10.37 -2.49
CA THR A 82 1.40 11.38 -2.90
C THR A 82 0.25 10.67 -3.60
N ARG A 83 -0.98 10.94 -3.18
CA ARG A 83 -2.17 10.44 -3.87
C ARG A 83 -2.48 11.31 -5.09
N ASN A 84 -2.89 10.66 -6.16
CA ASN A 84 -3.41 11.30 -7.37
C ASN A 84 -4.91 11.03 -7.53
N GLY A 85 -5.50 11.57 -8.59
CA GLY A 85 -6.94 11.46 -8.87
C GLY A 85 -7.76 12.24 -7.84
N ASP A 86 -8.90 11.69 -7.45
CA ASP A 86 -9.80 12.30 -6.46
C ASP A 86 -9.29 12.16 -5.02
N GLY A 87 -8.12 11.53 -4.84
CA GLY A 87 -7.47 11.39 -3.54
C GLY A 87 -8.01 10.26 -2.66
N ASN A 88 -9.01 9.51 -3.13
CA ASN A 88 -9.58 8.39 -2.37
C ASN A 88 -8.73 7.12 -2.50
N VAL A 89 -8.43 6.49 -1.36
CA VAL A 89 -7.64 5.25 -1.32
C VAL A 89 -8.56 4.04 -1.18
N CYS A 90 -9.60 4.15 -0.35
CA CYS A 90 -10.54 3.07 -0.10
C CYS A 90 -11.54 2.92 -1.26
N HIS A 91 -12.00 1.69 -1.49
CA HIS A 91 -13.02 1.41 -2.50
C HIS A 91 -14.40 1.94 -2.12
N THR A 92 -14.61 2.31 -0.86
CA THR A 92 -15.85 2.93 -0.34
C THR A 92 -15.94 4.42 -0.66
N GLY A 93 -14.91 5.01 -1.27
CA GLY A 93 -14.81 6.45 -1.51
C GLY A 93 -14.09 7.21 -0.41
N GLU A 94 -13.58 6.52 0.62
CA GLU A 94 -12.87 7.16 1.72
C GLU A 94 -11.39 7.43 1.40
N ARG A 95 -10.86 8.50 2.01
CA ARG A 95 -9.46 8.93 1.86
C ARG A 95 -8.47 7.90 2.41
N THR A 96 -8.81 7.23 3.48
CA THR A 96 -8.03 6.14 4.11
C THR A 96 -8.92 4.91 4.30
N CYS A 97 -8.34 3.72 4.25
CA CYS A 97 -9.03 2.49 4.67
C CYS A 97 -9.30 2.46 6.17
N PHE A 98 -8.62 3.28 6.97
CA PHE A 98 -8.72 3.37 8.43
C PHE A 98 -9.72 4.45 8.87
N TYR A 99 -10.88 4.53 8.22
CA TYR A 99 -11.91 5.54 8.50
C TYR A 99 -12.89 5.14 9.61
N ARG A 100 -12.76 3.94 10.18
CA ARG A 100 -13.61 3.41 11.27
C ARG A 100 -12.79 3.15 12.53
N THR A 101 -13.45 3.23 13.68
CA THR A 101 -12.90 2.89 14.99
C THR A 101 -13.54 1.60 15.52
N LEU A 102 -12.86 0.89 16.40
CA LEU A 102 -13.42 -0.33 17.01
C LEU A 102 -14.67 -0.04 17.85
N ASP A 103 -14.76 1.16 18.46
CA ASP A 103 -15.91 1.56 19.29
C ASP A 103 -17.20 1.84 18.49
N ALA A 104 -17.12 1.92 17.16
CA ALA A 104 -18.24 2.33 16.32
C ALA A 104 -19.10 1.16 15.79
N ASP A 105 -18.68 -0.10 15.95
CA ASP A 105 -19.34 -1.29 15.37
C ASP A 105 -19.24 -2.52 16.31
N ASP A 106 -19.52 -2.36 17.62
CA ASP A 106 -19.81 -3.50 18.50
C ASP A 106 -21.32 -3.85 18.41
N THR A 107 -21.77 -4.27 17.21
CA THR A 107 -23.09 -4.89 16.94
C THR A 107 -23.00 -5.84 15.75
#